data_AF-A0A3D2R4X0-F1
#
_entry.id   AF-A0A3D2R4X0-F1
#
_cell.length_a   1.000
_cell.length_b   1.000
_cell.length_c   1.000
_cell.angle_alpha   90.00
_cell.angle_beta   90.00
_cell.angle_gamma   90.00
#
_symmetry.space_group_name_H-M   'P 1'
#
loop_
_entity.id
_entity.type
_entity.pdbx_description
1 polymer ?
#
loop_
_entity_poly.entity_id
_entity_poly.type
_entity_poly.pdbx_seq_one_letter_code
_entity_poly.pdbx_strand_id
1 'polypeptide(L)'
;PNCDVIPLFETIDDLKAADKVMEALYTNSEYQKHLQRRGNRQSIMLGFSDGTKDGGYLMANWAIYRAKERLTEVSRAHGITALFFDGRGGPPARGGGKTHQFYASLGNTIEHEEVQLTIQGQ
;
A
#
# COMPACT_ATOMS: atom_id res chain seq x y z
N PRO A 1 -20.53 9.07 -3.12
CA PRO A 1 -19.78 9.60 -1.96
C PRO A 1 -18.74 10.66 -2.36
N ASN A 2 -18.64 11.74 -1.57
CA ASN A 2 -17.59 12.77 -1.68
C ASN A 2 -16.32 12.44 -0.87
N CYS A 3 -16.35 11.35 -0.10
CA CYS A 3 -15.19 10.85 0.65
C CYS A 3 -14.33 9.91 -0.20
N ASP A 4 -13.04 9.86 0.11
CA ASP A 4 -12.11 8.86 -0.40
C ASP A 4 -12.21 7.57 0.42
N VAL A 5 -11.98 6.44 -0.22
CA VAL A 5 -11.92 5.12 0.43
C VAL A 5 -10.50 4.61 0.33
N ILE A 6 -9.87 4.37 1.48
CA ILE A 6 -8.50 3.89 1.59
C ILE A 6 -8.53 2.56 2.35
N PRO A 7 -8.47 1.41 1.66
CA PRO A 7 -8.35 0.11 2.30
C PRO A 7 -7.04 0.02 3.08
N LEU A 8 -7.10 -0.52 4.30
CA LEU A 8 -5.96 -0.73 5.18
C LEU A 8 -5.75 -2.25 5.38
N PHE A 9 -4.57 -2.74 5.02
CA PHE A 9 -4.16 -4.13 5.24
C PHE A 9 -3.04 -4.17 6.30
N GLU A 10 -3.31 -4.78 7.46
CA GLU A 10 -2.41 -4.73 8.63
C GLU A 10 -1.80 -6.08 9.02
N THR A 11 -2.46 -7.19 8.71
CA THR A 11 -1.96 -8.52 9.05
C THR A 11 -1.24 -9.17 7.88
N ILE A 12 -0.41 -10.17 8.15
CA ILE A 12 0.30 -10.92 7.10
C ILE A 12 -0.69 -11.57 6.13
N ASP A 13 -1.81 -12.09 6.63
CA ASP A 13 -2.78 -12.77 5.79
C ASP A 13 -3.61 -11.77 4.96
N ASP A 14 -3.89 -10.58 5.50
CA ASP A 14 -4.48 -9.48 4.75
C ASP A 14 -3.55 -9.04 3.60
N LEU A 15 -2.26 -8.85 3.87
CA LEU A 15 -1.27 -8.48 2.86
C LEU A 15 -1.13 -9.53 1.75
N LYS A 16 -1.32 -10.82 2.07
CA LYS A 16 -1.32 -11.91 1.08
C LYS A 16 -2.56 -11.92 0.19
N ALA A 17 -3.69 -11.45 0.69
CA ALA A 17 -4.99 -11.44 0.00
C ALA A 17 -5.37 -10.08 -0.59
N ALA A 18 -4.57 -9.04 -0.36
CA ALA A 18 -4.85 -7.66 -0.73
C ALA A 18 -5.13 -7.49 -2.23
N ASP A 19 -4.41 -8.20 -3.09
CA ASP A 19 -4.61 -8.22 -4.54
C ASP A 19 -6.02 -8.67 -4.93
N LYS A 20 -6.50 -9.78 -4.37
CA LYS A 20 -7.84 -10.32 -4.63
C LYS A 20 -8.93 -9.39 -4.12
N VAL A 21 -8.72 -8.78 -2.95
CA VAL A 21 -9.67 -7.81 -2.38
C VAL A 21 -9.77 -6.58 -3.27
N MET A 22 -8.64 -6.07 -3.75
CA MET A 22 -8.63 -4.91 -4.64
C MET A 22 -9.20 -5.24 -6.02
N GLU A 23 -8.95 -6.43 -6.57
CA GLU A 23 -9.56 -6.90 -7.82
C GLU A 23 -11.09 -6.94 -7.72
N ALA A 24 -11.62 -7.48 -6.61
CA ALA A 24 -13.06 -7.49 -6.35
C ALA A 24 -13.64 -6.07 -6.25
N LEU A 25 -12.91 -5.11 -5.69
CA LEU A 25 -13.30 -3.70 -5.68
C LEU A 25 -13.25 -3.08 -7.08
N TYR A 26 -12.19 -3.35 -7.85
CA TYR A 26 -12.02 -2.81 -9.21
C TYR A 26 -13.01 -3.37 -10.21
N THR A 27 -13.59 -4.54 -9.96
CA THR A 27 -14.65 -5.13 -10.80
C THR A 27 -16.06 -4.66 -10.40
N ASN A 28 -16.21 -3.97 -9.26
CA ASN A 28 -17.48 -3.39 -8.85
C ASN A 28 -17.80 -2.13 -9.68
N SER A 29 -18.94 -2.13 -10.38
CA SER A 29 -19.32 -1.03 -11.28
C SER A 29 -19.50 0.33 -10.57
N GLU A 30 -19.99 0.34 -9.33
CA GLU A 30 -20.16 1.58 -8.57
C GLU A 30 -18.81 2.12 -8.07
N TYR A 31 -17.89 1.22 -7.73
CA TYR A 31 -16.55 1.60 -7.33
C TYR A 31 -15.71 2.10 -8.51
N GLN A 32 -15.84 1.47 -9.70
CA GLN A 32 -15.22 1.99 -10.92
C GLN A 32 -15.66 3.42 -11.24
N LYS A 33 -16.98 3.71 -11.16
CA LYS A 33 -17.49 5.08 -11.34
C LYS A 33 -16.94 6.05 -10.29
N HIS A 34 -16.68 5.56 -9.07
CA HIS A 34 -16.02 6.37 -8.05
C HIS A 34 -14.58 6.71 -8.44
N LEU A 35 -13.80 5.72 -8.86
CA LEU A 35 -12.41 5.89 -9.28
C LEU A 35 -12.26 6.77 -10.52
N GLN A 36 -13.14 6.61 -11.51
CA GLN A 36 -13.13 7.45 -12.72
C GLN A 36 -13.29 8.94 -12.39
N ARG A 37 -14.17 9.28 -11.42
CA ARG A 37 -14.32 10.66 -10.94
C ARG A 37 -13.11 11.19 -10.19
N ARG A 38 -12.18 10.32 -9.78
CA ARG A 38 -10.95 10.62 -9.06
C ARG A 38 -9.69 10.37 -9.90
N GLY A 39 -9.84 10.32 -11.24
CA GLY A 39 -8.73 10.16 -12.16
C GLY A 39 -8.10 8.77 -12.17
N ASN A 40 -8.88 7.73 -11.83
CA ASN A 40 -8.42 6.33 -11.74
C ASN A 40 -7.21 6.15 -10.82
N ARG A 41 -7.14 6.92 -9.72
CA ARG A 41 -6.13 6.76 -8.68
C ARG A 41 -6.75 6.10 -7.46
N GLN A 42 -6.09 5.10 -6.90
CA GLN A 42 -6.53 4.39 -5.70
C GLN A 42 -5.44 4.45 -4.62
N SER A 43 -5.77 5.10 -3.51
CA SER A 43 -4.93 5.09 -2.32
C SER A 43 -5.11 3.80 -1.52
N ILE A 44 -4.03 3.12 -1.16
CA ILE A 44 -4.03 1.87 -0.39
C ILE A 44 -3.06 2.00 0.78
N MET A 45 -3.52 1.71 1.98
CA MET A 45 -2.69 1.75 3.18
C MET A 45 -2.18 0.35 3.53
N LEU A 46 -0.87 0.24 3.67
CA LEU A 46 -0.20 -0.99 4.09
C LEU A 46 0.47 -0.72 5.43
N GLY A 47 0.15 -1.54 6.42
CA GLY A 47 0.67 -1.44 7.77
C GLY A 47 1.10 -2.79 8.30
N PHE A 48 1.86 -2.77 9.38
CA PHE A 48 2.13 -3.96 10.16
C PHE A 48 2.04 -3.61 11.64
N SER A 49 1.13 -4.27 12.35
CA SER A 49 0.84 -3.97 13.76
C SER A 49 1.42 -5.02 14.72
N ASP A 50 2.04 -6.10 14.23
CA ASP A 50 2.32 -7.25 15.08
C ASP A 50 3.56 -7.07 15.98
N GLY A 51 3.37 -7.27 17.28
CA GLY A 51 4.32 -6.96 18.35
C GLY A 51 5.30 -8.08 18.68
N THR A 52 6.02 -8.65 17.71
CA THR A 52 6.99 -9.73 17.98
C THR A 52 8.39 -9.50 17.42
N LYS A 53 9.37 -9.84 18.26
CA LYS A 53 10.83 -9.62 18.17
C LYS A 53 11.41 -9.94 16.78
N ASP A 54 12.31 -9.06 16.33
CA ASP A 54 13.29 -9.08 15.23
C ASP A 54 13.05 -9.96 13.98
N GLY A 55 12.67 -11.23 14.12
CA GLY A 55 12.28 -12.11 13.01
C GLY A 55 10.92 -11.75 12.37
N GLY A 56 9.98 -11.23 13.17
CA GLY A 56 8.67 -10.75 12.66
C GLY A 56 8.80 -9.53 11.75
N TYR A 57 9.79 -8.66 12.03
CA TYR A 57 9.97 -7.41 11.31
C TYR A 57 10.51 -7.59 9.87
N LEU A 58 11.49 -8.48 9.66
CA LEU A 58 11.99 -8.77 8.32
C LEU A 58 10.89 -9.38 7.46
N MET A 59 10.11 -10.32 8.03
CA MET A 59 8.99 -10.95 7.34
C MET A 59 7.85 -10.00 7.05
N ALA A 60 7.57 -9.06 7.96
CA ALA A 60 6.62 -7.99 7.73
C ALA A 60 7.03 -7.11 6.53
N ASN A 61 8.28 -6.65 6.48
CA ASN A 61 8.75 -5.82 5.38
C ASN A 61 8.73 -6.58 4.04
N TRP A 62 9.11 -7.85 4.04
CA TRP A 62 9.01 -8.69 2.86
C TRP A 62 7.56 -8.87 2.40
N ALA A 63 6.63 -9.10 3.33
CA ALA A 63 5.21 -9.22 3.03
C ALA A 63 4.64 -7.92 2.45
N ILE A 64 4.98 -6.76 3.02
CA ILE A 64 4.57 -5.44 2.51
C ILE A 64 5.13 -5.23 1.10
N TYR A 65 6.42 -5.52 0.88
CA TYR A 65 7.03 -5.40 -0.45
C TYR A 65 6.30 -6.26 -1.50
N ARG A 66 6.07 -7.54 -1.20
CA ARG A 66 5.35 -8.45 -2.10
C ARG A 66 3.90 -8.03 -2.31
N ALA A 67 3.24 -7.48 -1.29
CA ALA A 67 1.89 -6.92 -1.44
C ALA A 67 1.89 -5.72 -2.39
N LYS A 68 2.85 -4.79 -2.27
CA LYS A 68 2.99 -3.64 -3.18
C LYS A 68 3.21 -4.06 -4.63
N GLU A 69 4.03 -5.07 -4.88
CA GLU A 69 4.24 -5.61 -6.24
C GLU A 69 2.93 -6.14 -6.83
N ARG A 70 2.21 -7.00 -6.11
CA ARG A 70 0.95 -7.59 -6.59
C ARG A 70 -0.16 -6.55 -6.75
N LEU A 71 -0.25 -5.61 -5.82
CA LEU A 71 -1.20 -4.50 -5.88
C LEU A 71 -0.91 -3.60 -7.08
N THR A 72 0.36 -3.33 -7.37
CA THR A 72 0.74 -2.58 -8.57
C THR A 72 0.33 -3.33 -9.84
N GLU A 73 0.59 -4.64 -9.92
CA GLU A 73 0.23 -5.47 -11.08
C GLU A 73 -1.29 -5.47 -11.33
N VAL A 74 -2.10 -5.73 -10.31
CA VAL A 74 -3.56 -5.76 -10.46
C VAL A 74 -4.13 -4.38 -10.78
N SER A 75 -3.64 -3.30 -10.13
CA SER A 75 -4.11 -1.95 -10.44
C SER A 75 -3.79 -1.57 -11.89
N ARG A 76 -2.58 -1.88 -12.39
CA ARG A 76 -2.21 -1.66 -13.79
C ARG A 76 -3.09 -2.44 -14.76
N ALA A 77 -3.41 -3.70 -14.46
CA ALA A 77 -4.31 -4.52 -15.28
C ALA A 77 -5.70 -3.90 -15.44
N HIS A 78 -6.15 -3.11 -14.45
CA HIS A 78 -7.42 -2.39 -14.48
C HIS A 78 -7.31 -0.91 -14.90
N GLY A 79 -6.13 -0.44 -15.32
CA GLY A 79 -5.91 0.96 -15.72
C GLY A 79 -6.02 1.95 -14.55
N ILE A 80 -5.68 1.50 -13.34
CA ILE A 80 -5.73 2.26 -12.09
C ILE A 80 -4.30 2.47 -11.59
N THR A 81 -3.99 3.68 -11.15
CA THR A 81 -2.72 3.99 -10.48
C THR A 81 -2.86 3.76 -8.99
N ALA A 82 -2.09 2.81 -8.44
CA ALA A 82 -2.03 2.56 -7.00
C ALA A 82 -1.13 3.60 -6.30
N LEU A 83 -1.63 4.21 -5.23
CA LEU A 83 -0.87 5.12 -4.38
C LEU A 83 -0.72 4.48 -3.00
N PHE A 84 0.51 4.22 -2.57
CA PHE A 84 0.75 3.49 -1.32
C PHE A 84 0.96 4.44 -0.14
N PHE A 85 0.18 4.21 0.91
CA PHE A 85 0.29 4.87 2.21
C PHE A 85 0.96 3.90 3.17
N ASP A 86 2.17 4.23 3.62
CA ASP A 86 2.86 3.41 4.60
C ASP A 86 2.42 3.80 6.01
N GLY A 87 1.69 2.88 6.65
CA GLY A 87 1.21 3.03 8.01
C GLY A 87 2.31 2.94 9.07
N ARG A 88 1.90 3.02 10.34
CA ARG A 88 2.77 2.91 11.52
C ARG A 88 3.70 1.68 11.41
N GLY A 89 4.97 1.85 11.80
CA GLY A 89 5.91 0.74 11.95
C GLY A 89 6.70 0.34 10.71
N GLY A 90 6.38 0.87 9.54
CA GLY A 90 7.20 0.70 8.34
C GLY A 90 8.59 1.37 8.46
N PRO A 91 9.56 0.99 7.60
CA PRO A 91 10.88 1.64 7.52
C PRO A 91 10.86 3.18 7.54
N PRO A 92 9.89 3.88 6.90
CA PRO A 92 9.88 5.33 6.90
C PRO A 92 9.46 6.00 8.22
N ALA A 93 8.79 5.30 9.14
CA ALA A 93 8.24 5.90 10.36
C ALA A 93 9.28 6.23 11.44
N ARG A 94 10.56 5.87 11.23
CA ARG A 94 11.64 6.04 12.24
C ARG A 94 12.58 7.22 12.01
N GLY A 95 12.21 8.18 11.15
CA GLY A 95 12.86 9.50 11.08
C GLY A 95 14.39 9.46 11.03
N GLY A 96 14.97 9.20 9.86
CA GLY A 96 16.41 9.37 9.65
C GLY A 96 16.93 8.68 8.41
N GLY A 97 17.25 9.44 7.36
CA GLY A 97 18.13 9.11 6.22
C GLY A 97 17.85 7.89 5.33
N LYS A 98 17.26 6.80 5.85
CA LYS A 98 17.07 5.50 5.19
C LYS A 98 15.76 5.38 4.43
N THR A 99 14.81 6.28 4.66
CA THR A 99 13.54 6.36 3.91
C THR A 99 13.79 6.55 2.41
N HIS A 100 14.74 7.41 2.06
CA HIS A 100 15.10 7.67 0.66
C HIS A 100 15.69 6.43 -0.03
N GLN A 101 16.53 5.65 0.68
CA GLN A 101 17.11 4.40 0.14
C GLN A 101 16.05 3.30 -0.03
N PHE A 102 15.06 3.24 0.87
CA PHE A 102 13.96 2.27 0.75
C PHE A 102 13.11 2.55 -0.50
N TYR A 103 12.70 3.80 -0.73
CA TYR A 103 11.96 4.16 -1.96
C TYR A 103 12.83 4.06 -3.21
N ALA A 104 14.11 4.42 -3.14
CA ALA A 104 15.05 4.23 -4.25
C ALA A 104 15.28 2.75 -4.62
N SER A 105 15.04 1.80 -3.70
CA SER A 105 15.09 0.37 -3.98
C SER A 105 13.81 -0.22 -4.58
N LEU A 106 12.70 0.53 -4.58
CA LEU A 106 11.49 0.14 -5.29
C LEU A 106 11.75 0.39 -6.78
N GLY A 107 12.14 -0.66 -7.51
CA GLY A 107 12.31 -0.57 -8.97
C GLY A 107 11.00 -0.28 -9.71
N ASN A 108 11.01 -0.32 -11.04
CA ASN A 108 9.84 -0.02 -11.89
C ASN A 108 8.64 -0.97 -11.69
N THR A 109 8.80 -2.02 -10.90
CA THR A 109 7.75 -3.00 -10.56
C THR A 109 6.73 -2.47 -9.56
N ILE A 110 7.04 -1.40 -8.82
CA ILE A 110 6.16 -0.84 -7.80
C ILE A 110 5.85 0.62 -8.14
N GLU A 111 4.57 1.01 -8.03
CA GLU A 111 4.17 2.41 -8.16
C GLU A 111 4.84 3.28 -7.09
N HIS A 112 5.44 4.38 -7.54
CA HIS A 112 6.22 5.30 -6.70
C HIS A 112 5.83 6.77 -6.93
N GLU A 113 4.67 7.02 -7.58
CA GLU A 113 4.22 8.38 -7.91
C GLU A 113 4.01 9.26 -6.67
N GLU A 114 3.40 8.71 -5.61
CA GLU A 114 3.23 9.41 -4.35
C GLU A 114 3.45 8.47 -3.17
N VAL A 115 4.30 8.91 -2.26
CA VAL A 115 4.58 8.25 -0.99
C VAL A 115 4.03 9.14 0.10
N GLN A 116 3.01 8.64 0.81
CA GLN A 116 2.44 9.35 1.95
C GLN A 116 2.78 8.61 3.25
N LEU A 117 3.33 9.37 4.21
CA LEU A 117 3.91 8.86 5.44
C LEU A 117 3.16 9.40 6.65
N THR A 118 2.84 8.52 7.58
CA THR A 118 2.31 8.95 8.89
C THR A 118 3.47 9.43 9.78
N ILE A 119 3.51 10.72 10.12
CA ILE A 119 4.49 11.29 11.06
C ILE A 119 3.92 11.18 12.49
N GLN A 120 4.69 10.61 13.41
CA GLN A 120 4.28 10.51 14.82
C GLN A 120 4.46 11.86 15.54
N GLY A 121 3.42 12.28 16.27
CA GLY A 121 3.56 13.24 17.38
C GLY A 121 4.17 12.53 18.59
N GLN A 122 5.05 13.23 19.32
CA GLN A 122 5.66 12.74 20.56
C GLN A 122 4.61 12.48 21.64
#